data_AF-A0A9P6GRK6-F1
#
_entry.id   AF-A0A9P6GRK6-F1
#
_cell.length_a   1.000
_cell.length_b   1.000
_cell.length_c   1.000
_cell.angle_alpha   90.00
_cell.angle_beta   90.00
_cell.angle_gamma   90.00
#
_symmetry.space_group_name_H-M   'P 1'
#
loop_
_entity.id
_entity.type
_entity.pdbx_description
1 polymer ?
#
loop_
_entity_poly.entity_id
_entity_poly.type
_entity_poly.pdbx_seq_one_letter_code
_entity_poly.pdbx_strand_id
1 'polypeptide(L)'
;MAPNGQPDKEFMLDLSGKHTIAFAPCSFFFGFCPLLVYPATTIDTSKLKDHDVDGGNQSVASSGDNVDTDEDIGVTHYDEVPPSDPMTFDEDLNLQGYSDYVRDSSPARLQGYDDYIGANDSDADFDTNGADNDLYADDGAPSAKRSKTTLAVRSKNTQPAHFRHTTLAAERSAQRLTADDSVNYHLEDDVGIAYTGPSRLAGTFGRINREKGSTLPAYHKKVSHELDSDDELMMTMRELGFSDKQIADRLLKTKRVRYDSKSVSTRIQRIRVVQAQRADFELENGIIEWKMEDDLLLLRAYDLASIEIAYEIERLRAWRFKKTAEWMRRMNKASLFSGKACHARYAALLDGTATIPCDDDDDPAARHAAMAAFRAEKDAERDAERDAQEAAAAEQERIKLEAATRQATLNLEKAKKQAAKKKASNARATQRATKKTFEARQAEDHLRKKEFAVQEKAKKRLDAEKSFKLRRDFALRNFRNVTGETPDPRRVLDLADMRKLCRARKMNDYVGGKEGDAKTVLLKRLQDADEALRATKLREMVREKGIPSGGNKVQMAYQLALLAARECDSYVANGEEEEAVDGGDEGEGMEVDGTV
;
A
#
# COMPACT_ATOMS: atom_id res chain seq x y z
N MET A 1 81.61 16.42 -26.09
CA MET A 1 81.68 17.85 -26.45
C MET A 1 80.75 18.59 -25.51
N ALA A 2 81.32 19.21 -24.48
CA ALA A 2 80.60 20.09 -23.56
C ALA A 2 80.67 21.54 -24.08
N PRO A 3 79.67 22.38 -23.79
CA PRO A 3 79.93 23.80 -23.68
C PRO A 3 79.68 24.33 -22.27
N ASN A 4 80.68 25.09 -21.83
CA ASN A 4 80.73 25.95 -20.67
C ASN A 4 79.64 27.04 -20.72
N GLY A 5 79.09 27.39 -19.56
CA GLY A 5 78.36 28.63 -19.33
C GLY A 5 78.66 29.16 -17.94
N GLN A 6 79.53 30.16 -17.85
CA GLN A 6 79.72 30.97 -16.63
C GLN A 6 78.49 31.88 -16.42
N PRO A 7 78.08 32.11 -15.16
CA PRO A 7 77.15 33.16 -14.80
C PRO A 7 77.92 34.46 -14.54
N ASP A 8 77.30 35.62 -14.82
CA ASP A 8 77.51 36.88 -14.09
C ASP A 8 76.67 37.99 -14.74
N LYS A 9 75.72 38.54 -13.98
CA LYS A 9 75.61 39.97 -13.68
C LYS A 9 74.34 40.28 -12.90
N GLU A 10 74.58 40.65 -11.65
CA GLU A 10 73.67 41.35 -10.75
C GLU A 10 73.08 42.59 -11.42
N PHE A 11 71.76 42.74 -11.34
CA PHE A 11 71.08 44.02 -11.48
C PHE A 11 70.36 44.30 -10.16
N MET A 12 71.05 45.04 -9.29
CA MET A 12 70.49 45.66 -8.11
C MET A 12 69.74 46.92 -8.57
N LEU A 13 68.40 46.88 -8.59
CA LEU A 13 67.57 48.06 -8.81
C LEU A 13 66.98 48.50 -7.47
N ASP A 14 67.51 49.62 -7.01
CA ASP A 14 67.11 50.35 -5.82
C ASP A 14 65.84 51.16 -6.14
N LEU A 15 64.70 50.80 -5.53
CA LEU A 15 63.41 51.47 -5.71
C LEU A 15 62.89 51.97 -4.35
N SER A 16 63.57 52.97 -3.77
CA SER A 16 63.05 53.75 -2.65
C SER A 16 62.39 55.06 -3.13
N GLY A 17 61.34 54.94 -3.95
CA GLY A 17 60.53 56.07 -4.40
C GLY A 17 59.32 56.31 -3.50
N LYS A 18 59.47 57.07 -2.42
CA LYS A 18 58.32 57.58 -1.63
C LYS A 18 57.63 58.68 -2.45
N HIS A 19 56.41 58.43 -2.91
CA HIS A 19 55.53 59.46 -3.47
C HIS A 19 54.40 59.75 -2.48
N THR A 20 54.51 60.86 -1.75
CA THR A 20 53.42 61.45 -0.97
C THR A 20 52.49 62.21 -1.90
N ILE A 21 51.33 61.63 -2.20
CA ILE A 21 50.23 62.32 -2.87
C ILE A 21 49.39 63.01 -1.80
N ALA A 22 49.44 64.34 -1.77
CA ALA A 22 48.58 65.16 -0.93
C ALA A 22 47.16 65.23 -1.53
N PHE A 23 46.19 64.58 -0.88
CA PHE A 23 44.78 64.74 -1.19
C PHE A 23 44.23 65.99 -0.49
N ALA A 24 43.75 66.94 -1.29
CA ALA A 24 42.99 68.09 -0.82
C ALA A 24 41.58 67.66 -0.36
N PRO A 25 41.06 68.18 0.77
CA PRO A 25 39.71 67.84 1.22
C PRO A 25 38.64 68.59 0.42
N CYS A 26 37.96 67.87 -0.49
CA CYS A 26 36.71 68.32 -1.08
C CYS A 26 35.60 68.27 -0.02
N SER A 27 35.15 69.45 0.39
CA SER A 27 34.03 69.62 1.32
C SER A 27 32.70 69.38 0.59
N PHE A 28 32.14 68.18 0.70
CA PHE A 28 30.76 67.90 0.31
C PHE A 28 29.81 68.27 1.46
N PHE A 29 29.05 69.33 1.26
CA PHE A 29 27.90 69.71 2.10
C PHE A 29 26.79 68.66 1.92
N PHE A 30 26.64 67.74 2.88
CA PHE A 30 25.44 66.94 3.05
C PHE A 30 24.60 67.54 4.18
N GLY A 31 23.37 67.95 3.85
CA GLY A 31 22.38 68.45 4.81
C GLY A 31 21.98 67.35 5.79
N PHE A 32 22.42 67.48 7.03
CA PHE A 32 22.05 66.63 8.15
C PHE A 32 20.73 67.11 8.76
N CYS A 33 19.75 66.21 8.80
CA CYS A 33 18.55 66.32 9.63
C CYS A 33 18.96 66.17 11.11
N PRO A 34 18.50 67.03 12.05
CA PRO A 34 18.91 66.94 13.45
C PRO A 34 18.22 65.76 14.14
N LEU A 35 18.98 64.70 14.41
CA LEU A 35 18.64 63.68 15.40
C LEU A 35 18.93 64.24 16.80
N LEU A 36 17.89 64.27 17.64
CA LEU A 36 17.94 64.58 19.06
C LEU A 36 18.91 63.62 19.78
N VAL A 37 20.06 64.14 20.21
CA VAL A 37 21.02 63.48 21.10
C VAL A 37 20.70 63.90 22.54
N TYR A 38 20.40 62.92 23.40
CA TYR A 38 20.32 63.12 24.85
C TYR A 38 21.74 63.24 25.44
N PRO A 39 22.00 64.17 26.38
CA PRO A 39 23.31 64.31 26.99
C PRO A 39 23.60 63.18 27.99
N ALA A 40 24.75 62.52 27.80
CA ALA A 40 25.32 61.57 28.74
C ALA A 40 25.80 62.29 30.01
N THR A 41 25.43 61.76 31.16
CA THR A 41 25.89 62.19 32.48
C THR A 41 27.32 61.70 32.72
N THR A 42 28.27 62.61 32.86
CA THR A 42 29.62 62.34 33.34
C THR A 42 29.60 62.19 34.87
N ILE A 43 30.04 61.02 35.36
CA ILE A 43 30.29 60.78 36.79
C ILE A 43 31.77 61.05 37.06
N ASP A 44 32.03 62.08 37.86
CA ASP A 44 33.34 62.55 38.30
C ASP A 44 33.75 61.76 39.56
N THR A 45 34.82 60.95 39.47
CA THR A 45 35.31 60.07 40.55
C THR A 45 36.61 60.59 41.17
N SER A 46 36.71 61.89 41.40
CA SER A 46 37.88 62.48 42.04
C SER A 46 37.54 63.20 43.36
N LYS A 47 37.32 62.45 44.45
CA LYS A 47 37.50 62.88 45.87
C LYS A 47 37.01 61.84 46.88
N LEU A 48 37.94 61.11 47.49
CA LEU A 48 37.85 60.41 48.78
C LEU A 48 39.31 60.13 49.17
N LYS A 49 40.07 61.10 49.69
CA LYS A 49 40.09 61.68 51.05
C LYS A 49 40.32 60.63 52.15
N ASP A 50 41.59 60.59 52.55
CA ASP A 50 42.18 59.90 53.68
C ASP A 50 41.54 60.29 55.02
N HIS A 51 41.29 59.27 55.85
CA HIS A 51 41.11 59.25 57.31
C HIS A 51 41.01 57.76 57.66
N ASP A 52 41.59 57.17 58.69
CA ASP A 52 42.61 57.48 59.68
C ASP A 52 42.73 56.18 60.51
N VAL A 53 43.69 56.13 61.43
CA VAL A 53 43.68 55.31 62.67
C VAL A 53 44.39 53.95 62.64
N ASP A 54 45.68 54.05 62.94
CA ASP A 54 46.46 53.28 63.94
C ASP A 54 45.73 52.26 64.84
N GLY A 55 46.37 51.10 65.06
CA GLY A 55 46.00 50.23 66.16
C GLY A 55 46.85 48.95 66.22
N GLY A 56 48.04 49.07 66.79
CA GLY A 56 49.03 47.98 66.82
C GLY A 56 48.77 46.84 67.80
N ASN A 57 49.81 46.00 67.85
CA ASN A 57 50.28 45.09 68.89
C ASN A 57 50.12 43.56 68.73
N GLN A 58 51.32 42.97 68.67
CA GLN A 58 51.83 41.77 69.36
C GLN A 58 51.98 40.46 68.58
N SER A 59 53.25 40.27 68.22
CA SER A 59 54.06 39.05 68.17
C SER A 59 53.59 37.87 69.02
N VAL A 60 53.63 36.66 68.42
CA VAL A 60 54.19 35.45 69.06
C VAL A 60 54.92 34.61 68.01
N ALA A 61 56.07 34.07 68.41
CA ALA A 61 57.07 33.35 67.64
C ALA A 61 56.84 31.84 67.53
N SER A 62 57.71 31.17 66.73
CA SER A 62 58.13 29.76 66.81
C SER A 62 57.12 28.73 66.27
N SER A 63 57.42 27.69 65.48
CA SER A 63 58.61 26.90 65.11
C SER A 63 58.30 26.29 63.71
N GLY A 64 59.24 25.98 62.80
CA GLY A 64 60.18 24.86 62.85
C GLY A 64 59.81 23.78 61.81
N ASP A 65 60.83 23.29 61.09
CA ASP A 65 60.91 22.07 60.23
C ASP A 65 60.60 22.25 58.72
N ASN A 66 61.63 22.38 57.87
CA ASN A 66 62.47 21.33 57.26
C ASN A 66 61.68 20.34 56.38
N VAL A 67 61.79 20.45 55.05
CA VAL A 67 62.15 19.33 54.15
C VAL A 67 62.76 19.92 52.87
N ASP A 68 64.03 19.59 52.66
CA ASP A 68 64.77 19.65 51.40
C ASP A 68 64.13 18.77 50.32
N THR A 69 63.96 19.28 49.11
CA THR A 69 64.14 18.50 47.88
C THR A 69 64.65 19.41 46.78
N ASP A 70 65.95 19.33 46.57
CA ASP A 70 66.66 19.66 45.34
C ASP A 70 66.10 18.82 44.17
N GLU A 71 65.59 19.45 43.12
CA GLU A 71 65.62 18.90 41.74
C GLU A 71 65.86 20.04 40.74
N ASP A 72 67.15 20.33 40.58
CA ASP A 72 67.88 20.37 39.32
C ASP A 72 67.04 20.33 38.01
N ILE A 73 66.70 21.50 37.45
CA ILE A 73 66.28 21.62 36.04
C ILE A 73 67.05 22.76 35.37
N GLY A 74 68.17 22.38 34.77
CA GLY A 74 68.52 22.69 33.38
C GLY A 74 68.23 24.09 32.87
N VAL A 75 69.26 24.94 32.95
CA VAL A 75 69.42 26.12 32.11
C VAL A 75 69.55 25.68 30.65
N THR A 76 68.48 25.82 29.86
CA THR A 76 68.54 25.70 28.39
C THR A 76 68.32 27.05 27.73
N HIS A 77 69.40 27.52 27.11
CA HIS A 77 69.51 28.30 25.88
C HIS A 77 68.20 28.84 25.28
N TYR A 78 68.07 30.16 25.24
CA TYR A 78 67.11 30.85 24.36
C TYR A 78 67.59 30.72 22.91
N ASP A 79 67.05 29.74 22.19
CA ASP A 79 67.11 29.71 20.73
C ASP A 79 65.98 30.57 20.14
N GLU A 80 66.39 31.33 19.13
CA GLU A 80 65.63 32.27 18.34
C GLU A 80 64.33 31.66 17.78
N VAL A 81 63.22 32.36 18.00
CA VAL A 81 61.93 32.05 17.37
C VAL A 81 62.01 32.45 15.89
N PRO A 82 61.94 31.52 14.93
CA PRO A 82 61.83 31.89 13.52
C PRO A 82 60.46 32.54 13.25
N PRO A 83 60.39 33.54 12.36
CA PRO A 83 59.13 34.17 11.98
C PRO A 83 58.21 33.13 11.32
N SER A 84 56.98 33.08 11.81
CA SER A 84 55.88 32.28 11.31
C SER A 84 55.68 32.44 9.80
N ASP A 85 55.89 31.34 9.07
CA ASP A 85 55.45 31.16 7.69
C ASP A 85 53.90 31.21 7.63
N PRO A 86 53.30 31.87 6.62
CA PRO A 86 51.86 31.88 6.44
C PRO A 86 51.36 30.48 6.06
N MET A 87 50.44 29.96 6.87
CA MET A 87 49.73 28.70 6.66
C MET A 87 49.15 28.62 5.24
N THR A 88 49.84 27.91 4.34
CA THR A 88 49.26 27.41 3.09
C THR A 88 48.28 26.31 3.45
N PHE A 89 47.01 26.58 3.17
CA PHE A 89 45.90 25.67 3.34
C PHE A 89 45.95 24.63 2.21
N ASP A 90 46.77 23.59 2.38
CA ASP A 90 46.78 22.43 1.50
C ASP A 90 45.51 21.59 1.77
N GLU A 91 44.50 21.82 0.93
CA GLU A 91 43.32 20.97 0.76
C GLU A 91 43.72 19.64 0.10
N ASP A 92 44.21 18.67 0.87
CA ASP A 92 44.28 17.27 0.40
C ASP A 92 44.32 16.24 1.54
N LEU A 93 43.52 16.47 2.59
CA LEU A 93 43.19 15.42 3.57
C LEU A 93 41.95 14.65 3.12
N ASN A 94 42.20 13.69 2.23
CA ASN A 94 41.32 12.61 1.85
C ASN A 94 40.98 11.73 3.09
N LEU A 95 39.94 12.13 3.82
CA LEU A 95 39.41 11.46 5.01
C LEU A 95 38.59 10.21 4.62
N GLN A 96 39.25 9.22 4.04
CA GLN A 96 38.71 7.85 3.86
C GLN A 96 39.09 7.01 5.08
N GLY A 97 38.23 6.97 6.11
CA GLY A 97 38.52 6.08 7.25
C GLY A 97 37.62 6.09 8.48
N TYR A 98 36.45 6.73 8.49
CA TYR A 98 35.55 6.71 9.65
C TYR A 98 34.09 6.53 9.22
N SER A 99 33.65 5.28 9.01
CA SER A 99 32.23 4.98 8.79
C SER A 99 31.70 3.73 9.49
N ASP A 100 32.40 3.17 10.49
CA ASP A 100 31.98 1.89 11.10
C ASP A 100 31.62 1.92 12.60
N TYR A 101 31.34 3.09 13.19
CA TYR A 101 30.83 3.18 14.57
C TYR A 101 29.75 4.26 14.76
N VAL A 102 28.60 4.11 14.09
CA VAL A 102 27.32 4.65 14.61
C VAL A 102 26.21 3.64 14.32
N ARG A 103 26.10 2.65 15.20
CA ARG A 103 24.96 1.73 15.30
C ARG A 103 24.08 2.22 16.44
N ASP A 104 22.81 2.48 16.13
CA ASP A 104 21.70 2.83 17.03
C ASP A 104 21.71 4.21 17.70
N SER A 105 21.46 5.25 16.90
CA SER A 105 20.64 6.39 17.32
C SER A 105 20.00 7.02 16.08
N SER A 106 18.81 6.55 15.72
CA SER A 106 18.00 7.16 14.67
C SER A 106 17.52 8.54 15.16
N PRO A 107 17.91 9.66 14.54
CA PRO A 107 17.22 10.92 14.76
C PRO A 107 15.84 10.82 14.09
N ALA A 108 14.81 11.16 14.85
CA ALA A 108 13.46 11.30 14.35
C ALA A 108 13.46 12.14 13.06
N ARG A 109 12.89 11.58 12.00
CA ARG A 109 12.54 12.31 10.77
C ARG A 109 11.68 13.51 11.17
N LEU A 110 12.29 14.69 11.22
CA LEU A 110 11.61 15.97 11.28
C LEU A 110 10.98 16.19 9.90
N GLN A 111 9.73 15.74 9.78
CA GLN A 111 8.94 15.89 8.58
C GLN A 111 8.10 17.15 8.73
N GLY A 112 8.54 18.23 8.08
CA GLY A 112 7.71 19.42 7.86
C GLY A 112 8.44 20.72 8.11
N TYR A 113 8.77 21.43 7.04
CA TYR A 113 8.43 22.84 6.77
C TYR A 113 9.21 23.30 5.53
N ASP A 114 8.71 22.97 4.35
CA ASP A 114 9.10 23.60 3.10
C ASP A 114 7.91 23.50 2.15
N ASP A 115 6.96 24.42 2.31
CA ASP A 115 5.95 24.79 1.31
C ASP A 115 5.12 25.97 1.86
N TYR A 116 5.70 27.17 1.81
CA TYR A 116 4.93 28.43 1.91
C TYR A 116 5.59 29.49 1.03
N ILE A 117 5.53 29.28 -0.30
CA ILE A 117 5.59 30.37 -1.26
C ILE A 117 4.13 30.70 -1.61
N GLY A 118 3.75 31.94 -1.32
CA GLY A 118 2.38 32.43 -1.31
C GLY A 118 1.66 32.29 -2.65
N ALA A 119 0.47 31.70 -2.58
CA ALA A 119 -0.60 31.94 -3.54
C ALA A 119 -1.66 32.80 -2.84
N ASN A 120 -1.78 34.04 -3.31
CA ASN A 120 -2.98 34.84 -3.11
C ASN A 120 -4.10 34.20 -3.92
N ASP A 121 -4.93 33.36 -3.29
CA ASP A 121 -6.22 32.94 -3.85
C ASP A 121 -7.30 33.82 -3.21
N SER A 122 -7.71 34.82 -3.98
CA SER A 122 -8.94 35.57 -3.77
C SER A 122 -9.75 35.49 -5.07
N ASP A 123 -10.61 34.49 -5.19
CA ASP A 123 -11.75 34.45 -6.13
C ASP A 123 -12.77 33.50 -5.50
N ALA A 124 -13.76 34.03 -4.78
CA ALA A 124 -15.06 34.45 -5.32
C ALA A 124 -15.93 33.23 -5.66
N ASP A 125 -16.79 32.89 -4.69
CA ASP A 125 -17.95 32.00 -4.85
C ASP A 125 -18.79 32.44 -6.06
N PHE A 126 -18.80 31.63 -7.12
CA PHE A 126 -19.83 31.70 -8.16
C PHE A 126 -20.84 30.58 -7.91
N ASP A 127 -21.91 30.98 -7.24
CA ASP A 127 -23.08 30.18 -6.92
C ASP A 127 -24.01 30.16 -8.14
N THR A 128 -24.12 29.01 -8.83
CA THR A 128 -25.15 28.79 -9.87
C THR A 128 -25.93 27.52 -9.60
N ASN A 129 -27.01 27.71 -8.83
CA ASN A 129 -28.23 26.92 -8.98
C ASN A 129 -28.94 27.31 -10.30
N GLY A 130 -29.36 26.30 -11.07
CA GLY A 130 -30.24 26.46 -12.24
C GLY A 130 -29.94 25.36 -13.26
N ALA A 131 -30.72 24.27 -13.29
CA ALA A 131 -32.02 24.13 -13.93
C ALA A 131 -31.86 23.28 -15.21
N ASP A 132 -32.62 22.19 -15.23
CA ASP A 132 -33.18 21.46 -16.38
C ASP A 132 -32.64 21.81 -17.78
N ASN A 133 -32.06 20.80 -18.43
CA ASN A 133 -32.36 20.56 -19.84
C ASN A 133 -32.10 19.11 -20.22
N ASP A 134 -33.20 18.35 -20.30
CA ASP A 134 -33.35 17.23 -21.20
C ASP A 134 -33.07 17.69 -22.64
N LEU A 135 -32.15 17.06 -23.37
CA LEU A 135 -32.26 17.01 -24.83
C LEU A 135 -31.54 15.81 -25.44
N TYR A 136 -32.29 15.14 -26.31
CA TYR A 136 -32.02 13.96 -27.11
C TYR A 136 -30.77 14.02 -28.01
N ALA A 137 -30.10 12.86 -28.15
CA ALA A 137 -29.54 12.29 -29.39
C ALA A 137 -28.97 10.90 -28.99
N ASP A 138 -29.69 9.79 -29.17
CA ASP A 138 -29.95 9.08 -30.43
C ASP A 138 -28.78 9.14 -31.42
N ASP A 139 -27.94 8.10 -31.40
CA ASP A 139 -27.37 7.54 -32.62
C ASP A 139 -26.90 6.10 -32.36
N GLY A 140 -27.56 5.18 -33.07
CA GLY A 140 -27.42 3.74 -32.92
C GLY A 140 -26.17 3.14 -33.54
N ALA A 141 -25.72 2.02 -32.95
CA ALA A 141 -24.92 1.00 -33.62
C ALA A 141 -25.14 -0.37 -32.97
N PRO A 142 -25.01 -1.48 -33.73
CA PRO A 142 -25.93 -2.60 -33.62
C PRO A 142 -25.55 -3.69 -32.61
N SER A 143 -26.63 -4.26 -32.07
CA SER A 143 -26.78 -5.49 -31.30
C SER A 143 -25.98 -6.68 -31.83
N ALA A 144 -25.00 -7.13 -31.04
CA ALA A 144 -24.41 -8.46 -31.15
C ALA A 144 -24.93 -9.34 -30.00
N LYS A 145 -25.70 -10.36 -30.37
CA LYS A 145 -26.32 -11.38 -29.52
C LYS A 145 -25.26 -12.08 -28.67
N ARG A 146 -25.42 -12.08 -27.34
CA ARG A 146 -24.76 -13.08 -26.48
C ARG A 146 -25.63 -13.49 -25.30
N SER A 147 -26.15 -14.71 -25.44
CA SER A 147 -26.50 -15.72 -24.43
C SER A 147 -26.72 -15.27 -22.99
N LYS A 148 -27.98 -15.42 -22.57
CA LYS A 148 -28.50 -15.43 -21.21
C LYS A 148 -27.91 -16.61 -20.43
N THR A 149 -26.95 -16.33 -19.55
CA THR A 149 -26.49 -17.29 -18.53
C THR A 149 -26.63 -16.62 -17.16
N THR A 150 -27.59 -17.10 -16.39
CA THR A 150 -27.83 -16.76 -14.99
C THR A 150 -26.67 -17.25 -14.13
N LEU A 151 -25.87 -16.35 -13.54
CA LEU A 151 -25.00 -16.67 -12.39
C LEU A 151 -24.40 -15.42 -11.73
N ALA A 152 -24.52 -15.42 -10.40
CA ALA A 152 -23.69 -14.76 -9.40
C ALA A 152 -23.73 -13.22 -9.27
N VAL A 153 -24.30 -12.80 -8.14
CA VAL A 153 -24.09 -11.52 -7.47
C VAL A 153 -22.59 -11.22 -7.42
N ARG A 154 -22.14 -10.25 -8.24
CA ARG A 154 -20.79 -9.70 -8.18
C ARG A 154 -20.66 -8.83 -6.93
N SER A 155 -19.81 -9.25 -6.00
CA SER A 155 -19.37 -8.41 -4.89
C SER A 155 -18.69 -7.15 -5.43
N LYS A 156 -19.03 -6.00 -4.84
CA LYS A 156 -18.37 -4.73 -5.13
C LYS A 156 -16.93 -4.83 -4.63
N ASN A 157 -16.00 -5.03 -5.54
CA ASN A 157 -14.58 -4.88 -5.26
C ASN A 157 -14.33 -3.46 -4.76
N THR A 158 -13.93 -3.37 -3.50
CA THR A 158 -13.32 -2.22 -2.85
C THR A 158 -12.07 -1.82 -3.63
N GLN A 159 -12.22 -0.84 -4.51
CA GLN A 159 -11.10 -0.06 -5.02
C GLN A 159 -10.47 0.68 -3.83
N PRO A 160 -9.15 0.59 -3.60
CA PRO A 160 -8.49 1.33 -2.53
C PRO A 160 -8.66 2.83 -2.74
N ALA A 161 -9.13 3.53 -1.70
CA ALA A 161 -9.52 4.95 -1.72
C ALA A 161 -8.43 5.93 -2.19
N HIS A 162 -7.19 5.47 -2.33
CA HIS A 162 -6.03 6.29 -2.71
C HIS A 162 -5.86 6.49 -4.22
N PHE A 163 -6.58 5.74 -5.07
CA PHE A 163 -6.41 5.87 -6.53
C PHE A 163 -7.01 7.15 -7.12
N ARG A 164 -8.06 7.72 -6.50
CA ARG A 164 -8.71 8.93 -7.04
C ARG A 164 -7.90 10.20 -6.83
N HIS A 165 -7.14 10.28 -5.74
CA HIS A 165 -6.32 11.46 -5.44
C HIS A 165 -5.08 11.54 -6.35
N THR A 166 -4.45 10.41 -6.66
CA THR A 166 -3.27 10.36 -7.52
C THR A 166 -3.62 10.58 -8.99
N THR A 167 -4.77 10.08 -9.47
CA THR A 167 -5.21 10.34 -10.85
C THR A 167 -5.61 11.80 -11.07
N LEU A 168 -6.31 12.43 -10.13
CA LEU A 168 -6.68 13.86 -10.24
C LEU A 168 -5.46 14.79 -10.14
N ALA A 169 -4.45 14.44 -9.34
CA ALA A 169 -3.21 15.21 -9.29
C ALA A 169 -2.39 15.07 -10.58
N ALA A 170 -2.31 13.86 -11.14
CA ALA A 170 -1.67 13.61 -12.43
C ALA A 170 -2.39 14.34 -13.58
N GLU A 171 -3.73 14.33 -13.58
CA GLU A 171 -4.55 15.03 -14.56
C GLU A 171 -4.37 16.56 -14.49
N ARG A 172 -4.31 17.15 -13.28
CA ARG A 172 -3.97 18.57 -13.10
C ARG A 172 -2.55 18.91 -13.55
N SER A 173 -1.58 18.00 -13.33
CA SER A 173 -0.20 18.23 -13.81
C SER A 173 -0.09 18.12 -15.32
N ALA A 174 -0.87 17.24 -15.96
CA ALA A 174 -0.92 17.11 -17.41
C ALA A 174 -1.59 18.34 -18.06
N GLN A 175 -2.64 18.89 -17.46
CA GLN A 175 -3.29 20.12 -17.93
C GLN A 175 -2.39 21.35 -17.81
N ARG A 176 -1.46 21.39 -16.85
CA ARG A 176 -0.45 22.47 -16.75
C ARG A 176 0.60 22.42 -17.85
N LEU A 177 0.84 21.25 -18.46
CA LEU A 177 1.80 21.09 -19.55
C LEU A 177 1.18 21.38 -20.94
N THR A 178 -0.16 21.40 -21.06
CA THR A 178 -0.85 21.69 -22.32
C THR A 178 -1.27 23.15 -22.48
N ALA A 179 -1.04 24.00 -21.46
CA ALA A 179 -1.31 25.43 -21.54
C ALA A 179 -0.12 26.17 -22.19
N ASP A 180 -0.17 26.21 -23.52
CA ASP A 180 0.16 27.36 -24.36
C ASP A 180 1.59 27.94 -24.36
N ASP A 181 2.39 27.45 -25.32
CA ASP A 181 3.56 28.12 -25.90
C ASP A 181 3.18 29.30 -26.84
N SER A 182 1.90 29.67 -26.93
CA SER A 182 1.41 30.69 -27.87
C SER A 182 0.95 32.01 -27.22
N VAL A 183 0.90 32.09 -25.89
CA VAL A 183 0.55 33.34 -25.19
C VAL A 183 1.82 34.11 -24.88
N ASN A 184 2.26 34.84 -25.90
CA ASN A 184 3.27 35.88 -25.79
C ASN A 184 2.76 36.94 -24.80
N TYR A 185 3.27 36.93 -23.56
CA TYR A 185 2.96 37.93 -22.55
C TYR A 185 3.53 39.29 -23.00
N HIS A 186 2.72 40.03 -23.74
CA HIS A 186 2.97 41.42 -24.06
C HIS A 186 2.69 42.25 -22.80
N LEU A 187 3.74 42.45 -21.99
CA LEU A 187 3.78 43.48 -20.95
C LEU A 187 3.87 44.84 -21.64
N GLU A 188 2.72 45.37 -22.07
CA GLU A 188 2.59 46.79 -22.34
C GLU A 188 2.55 47.52 -21.00
N ASP A 189 3.67 48.17 -20.68
CA ASP A 189 3.80 49.17 -19.62
C ASP A 189 3.01 50.42 -19.99
N ASP A 190 1.68 50.33 -20.04
CA ASP A 190 0.83 51.48 -20.35
C ASP A 190 0.19 52.09 -19.09
N VAL A 191 0.41 53.39 -19.00
CA VAL A 191 0.27 54.26 -17.84
C VAL A 191 -1.21 54.59 -17.65
N GLY A 192 -1.86 53.91 -16.71
CA GLY A 192 -3.28 54.18 -16.47
C GLY A 192 -3.94 53.35 -15.38
N ILE A 193 -3.30 53.18 -14.21
CA ILE A 193 -3.99 52.66 -13.03
C ILE A 193 -5.02 53.71 -12.61
N ALA A 194 -6.24 53.57 -13.14
CA ALA A 194 -7.40 54.27 -12.66
C ALA A 194 -7.55 53.97 -11.17
N TYR A 195 -7.46 55.02 -10.37
CA TYR A 195 -7.65 54.99 -8.93
C TYR A 195 -9.09 54.55 -8.66
N THR A 196 -9.32 53.24 -8.53
CA THR A 196 -10.58 52.70 -8.05
C THR A 196 -10.68 53.13 -6.58
N GLY A 197 -11.57 54.08 -6.32
CA GLY A 197 -11.80 54.58 -4.96
C GLY A 197 -12.09 53.41 -4.02
N PRO A 198 -11.60 53.44 -2.76
CA PRO A 198 -11.82 52.36 -1.82
C PRO A 198 -13.33 52.18 -1.60
N SER A 199 -13.90 51.04 -2.01
CA SER A 199 -15.33 50.72 -1.81
C SER A 199 -15.72 50.47 -0.34
N ARG A 200 -14.85 50.88 0.59
CA ARG A 200 -15.05 50.74 2.03
C ARG A 200 -15.91 51.90 2.51
N LEU A 201 -17.22 51.69 2.53
CA LEU A 201 -18.16 52.44 3.35
C LEU A 201 -17.60 52.54 4.79
N ALA A 202 -17.30 53.77 5.21
CA ALA A 202 -16.88 54.07 6.58
C ALA A 202 -18.04 53.75 7.53
N GLY A 203 -17.99 52.58 8.17
CA GLY A 203 -19.00 52.16 9.16
C GLY A 203 -19.29 50.66 9.21
N THR A 204 -18.97 49.90 8.16
CA THR A 204 -19.17 48.44 8.12
C THR A 204 -17.86 47.68 8.34
N PHE A 205 -17.16 47.98 9.43
CA PHE A 205 -16.05 47.14 9.93
C PHE A 205 -16.59 45.92 10.70
N GLY A 206 -17.63 45.28 10.16
CA GLY A 206 -18.28 44.10 10.72
C GLY A 206 -18.29 43.01 9.66
N ARG A 207 -17.59 41.90 9.92
CA ARG A 207 -17.60 40.71 9.06
C ARG A 207 -19.04 40.27 8.81
N ILE A 208 -19.40 40.11 7.54
CA ILE A 208 -20.77 39.92 7.03
C ILE A 208 -21.46 38.64 7.57
N ASN A 209 -20.69 37.66 8.08
CA ASN A 209 -21.22 36.38 8.59
C ASN A 209 -21.27 36.29 10.13
N ARG A 210 -21.40 37.42 10.83
CA ARG A 210 -21.44 37.41 12.29
C ARG A 210 -22.86 37.17 12.81
N GLU A 211 -23.06 36.06 13.53
CA GLU A 211 -24.33 35.76 14.20
C GLU A 211 -24.77 36.93 15.10
N LYS A 212 -26.02 37.35 14.93
CA LYS A 212 -26.65 38.47 15.63
C LYS A 212 -26.72 38.13 17.12
N GLY A 213 -25.83 38.73 17.93
CA GLY A 213 -25.71 38.46 19.37
C GLY A 213 -24.36 37.89 19.82
N SER A 214 -23.47 37.52 18.90
CA SER A 214 -22.08 37.24 19.28
C SER A 214 -21.44 38.55 19.78
N THR A 215 -20.99 38.60 21.03
CA THR A 215 -20.20 39.72 21.58
C THR A 215 -18.92 39.87 20.75
N LEU A 216 -18.36 41.08 20.67
CA LEU A 216 -17.10 41.30 19.94
C LEU A 216 -16.09 40.26 20.42
N PRO A 217 -15.36 39.56 19.52
CA PRO A 217 -14.35 38.60 19.92
C PRO A 217 -13.42 39.29 20.93
N ALA A 218 -12.96 38.54 21.92
CA ALA A 218 -12.39 39.02 23.18
C ALA A 218 -11.03 39.72 23.09
N TYR A 219 -10.81 40.49 22.02
CA TYR A 219 -9.67 41.33 21.74
C TYR A 219 -9.46 42.49 22.74
N HIS A 220 -10.35 42.67 23.73
CA HIS A 220 -10.28 43.79 24.68
C HIS A 220 -9.68 43.45 26.05
N LYS A 221 -9.42 42.18 26.38
CA LYS A 221 -8.68 41.87 27.61
C LYS A 221 -7.23 42.28 27.44
N LYS A 222 -6.70 43.12 28.35
CA LYS A 222 -5.27 43.43 28.38
C LYS A 222 -4.47 42.15 28.68
N VAL A 223 -3.26 42.05 28.13
CA VAL A 223 -2.33 40.98 28.51
C VAL A 223 -1.68 41.42 29.81
N SER A 224 -1.89 40.65 30.88
CA SER A 224 -1.24 40.86 32.16
C SER A 224 -0.05 39.91 32.30
N HIS A 225 0.84 40.20 33.26
CA HIS A 225 1.93 39.31 33.65
C HIS A 225 1.39 38.11 34.47
N GLU A 226 0.37 38.34 35.28
CA GLU A 226 -0.44 37.30 35.90
C GLU A 226 -1.33 36.67 34.83
N LEU A 227 -1.13 35.38 34.57
CA LEU A 227 -1.89 34.66 33.54
C LEU A 227 -3.34 34.47 33.99
N ASP A 228 -4.29 34.95 33.18
CA ASP A 228 -5.70 34.55 33.33
C ASP A 228 -5.83 33.03 33.13
N SER A 229 -6.85 32.40 33.70
CA SER A 229 -7.11 30.96 33.51
C SER A 229 -7.21 30.54 32.03
N ASP A 230 -7.60 31.44 31.13
CA ASP A 230 -7.60 31.20 29.69
C ASP A 230 -6.18 31.30 29.09
N ASP A 231 -5.38 32.27 29.54
CA ASP A 231 -4.00 32.49 29.10
C ASP A 231 -3.08 31.34 29.58
N GLU A 232 -3.27 30.84 30.81
CA GLU A 232 -2.61 29.62 31.33
C GLU A 232 -2.89 28.40 30.45
N LEU A 233 -4.15 28.19 30.07
CA LEU A 233 -4.53 27.07 29.22
C LEU A 233 -3.92 27.20 27.81
N MET A 234 -3.86 28.41 27.26
CA MET A 234 -3.21 28.65 25.97
C MET A 234 -1.70 28.37 26.02
N MET A 235 -1.00 28.81 27.07
CA MET A 235 0.44 28.58 27.24
C MET A 235 0.76 27.10 27.42
N THR A 236 0.06 26.41 28.35
CA THR A 236 0.26 24.98 28.61
C THR A 236 -0.02 24.12 27.37
N MET A 237 -1.08 24.43 26.61
CA MET A 237 -1.33 23.72 25.36
C MET A 237 -0.28 24.01 24.28
N ARG A 238 0.28 25.22 24.24
CA ARG A 238 1.33 25.54 23.28
C ARG A 238 2.63 24.81 23.58
N GLU A 239 3.00 24.69 24.84
CA GLU A 239 4.17 23.93 25.31
C GLU A 239 4.03 22.43 25.02
N LEU A 240 2.80 21.90 25.10
CA LEU A 240 2.48 20.52 24.70
C LEU A 240 2.43 20.31 23.17
N GLY A 241 2.67 21.36 22.36
CA GLY A 241 2.72 21.27 20.90
C GLY A 241 1.36 21.26 20.20
N PHE A 242 0.27 21.68 20.85
CA PHE A 242 -1.03 21.80 20.19
C PHE A 242 -1.04 22.94 19.15
N SER A 243 -1.69 22.72 18.02
CA SER A 243 -1.90 23.76 17.00
C SER A 243 -2.87 24.85 17.46
N ASP A 244 -2.73 26.06 16.94
CA ASP A 244 -3.58 27.21 17.30
C ASP A 244 -5.08 26.95 17.10
N LYS A 245 -5.44 26.15 16.09
CA LYS A 245 -6.82 25.72 15.85
C LYS A 245 -7.34 24.80 16.96
N GLN A 246 -6.54 23.82 17.37
CA GLN A 246 -6.90 22.91 18.46
C GLN A 246 -7.02 23.64 19.80
N ILE A 247 -6.17 24.65 20.04
CA ILE A 247 -6.26 25.51 21.23
C ILE A 247 -7.58 26.28 21.22
N ALA A 248 -7.92 26.96 20.11
CA ALA A 248 -9.18 27.68 19.96
C ALA A 248 -10.41 26.77 20.15
N ASP A 249 -10.40 25.58 19.53
CA ASP A 249 -11.47 24.59 19.65
C ASP A 249 -11.61 24.07 21.10
N ARG A 250 -10.49 23.89 21.81
CA ARG A 250 -10.51 23.44 23.22
C ARG A 250 -11.00 24.52 24.18
N LEU A 251 -10.69 25.79 23.92
CA LEU A 251 -11.26 26.93 24.64
C LEU A 251 -12.78 27.02 24.41
N LEU A 252 -13.23 26.83 23.16
CA LEU A 252 -14.66 26.78 22.83
C LEU A 252 -15.35 25.61 23.55
N LYS A 253 -14.76 24.41 23.52
CA LYS A 253 -15.31 23.20 24.15
C LYS A 253 -15.43 23.32 25.67
N THR A 254 -14.46 23.98 26.31
CA THR A 254 -14.48 24.24 27.76
C THR A 254 -15.41 25.41 28.14
N LYS A 255 -16.15 25.97 27.16
CA LYS A 255 -17.05 27.13 27.32
C LYS A 255 -16.33 28.37 27.84
N ARG A 256 -15.03 28.48 27.56
CA ARG A 256 -14.21 29.67 27.83
C ARG A 256 -14.40 30.71 26.74
N VAL A 257 -13.64 31.80 26.84
CA VAL A 257 -13.64 32.88 25.84
C VAL A 257 -13.34 32.32 24.44
N ARG A 258 -14.17 32.71 23.47
CA ARG A 258 -14.00 32.30 22.06
C ARG A 258 -12.87 33.10 21.42
N TYR A 259 -11.71 32.48 21.27
CA TYR A 259 -10.58 33.01 20.49
C TYR A 259 -10.65 32.53 19.04
N ASP A 260 -10.21 33.39 18.11
CA ASP A 260 -9.98 32.98 16.71
C ASP A 260 -8.64 32.26 16.62
N SER A 261 -8.57 31.19 15.82
CA SER A 261 -7.33 30.40 15.65
C SER A 261 -6.14 31.27 15.23
N LYS A 262 -6.36 32.27 14.37
CA LYS A 262 -5.31 33.22 13.95
C LYS A 262 -4.82 34.15 15.06
N SER A 263 -5.64 34.36 16.10
CA SER A 263 -5.34 35.28 17.20
C SER A 263 -4.59 34.64 18.36
N VAL A 264 -4.65 33.31 18.49
CA VAL A 264 -4.04 32.55 19.61
C VAL A 264 -2.52 32.76 19.66
N SER A 265 -1.81 32.53 18.55
CA SER A 265 -0.34 32.72 18.50
C SER A 265 0.09 34.15 18.84
N THR A 266 -0.63 35.14 18.31
CA THR A 266 -0.34 36.56 18.62
C THR A 266 -0.58 36.87 20.11
N ARG A 267 -1.65 36.31 20.72
CA ARG A 267 -1.94 36.47 22.15
C ARG A 267 -0.83 35.84 23.00
N ILE A 268 -0.44 34.61 22.71
CA ILE A 268 0.67 33.89 23.37
C ILE A 268 1.97 34.68 23.29
N GLN A 269 2.31 35.23 22.12
CA GLN A 269 3.53 36.02 21.96
C GLN A 269 3.51 37.28 22.84
N ARG A 270 2.38 37.98 22.91
CA ARG A 270 2.25 39.16 23.79
C ARG A 270 2.36 38.77 25.26
N ILE A 271 1.80 37.63 25.66
CA ILE A 271 1.94 37.09 27.03
C ILE A 271 3.42 36.89 27.36
N ARG A 272 4.17 36.21 26.48
CA ARG A 272 5.61 35.98 26.66
C ARG A 272 6.40 37.29 26.79
N VAL A 273 6.06 38.31 26.00
CA VAL A 273 6.70 39.63 26.10
C VAL A 273 6.42 40.27 27.46
N VAL A 274 5.19 40.24 27.95
CA VAL A 274 4.84 40.81 29.26
C VAL A 274 5.48 40.03 30.41
N GLN A 275 5.57 38.70 30.31
CA GLN A 275 6.29 37.86 31.27
C GLN A 275 7.80 38.14 31.27
N ALA A 276 8.41 38.31 30.10
CA ALA A 276 9.83 38.69 29.98
C ALA A 276 10.08 40.06 30.62
N GLN A 277 9.24 41.07 30.32
CA GLN A 277 9.32 42.39 30.95
C GLN A 277 9.19 42.33 32.48
N ARG A 278 8.36 41.42 32.99
CA ARG A 278 8.23 41.21 34.43
C ARG A 278 9.50 40.58 35.02
N ALA A 279 10.08 39.60 34.36
CA ALA A 279 11.35 39.00 34.78
C ALA A 279 12.49 40.04 34.76
N ASP A 280 12.56 40.87 33.71
CA ASP A 280 13.53 41.98 33.62
C ASP A 280 13.36 42.95 34.80
N PHE A 281 12.12 43.34 35.13
CA PHE A 281 11.83 44.19 36.28
C PHE A 281 12.21 43.51 37.61
N GLU A 282 11.99 42.21 37.76
CA GLU A 282 12.36 41.48 38.98
C GLU A 282 13.89 41.34 39.12
N LEU A 283 14.62 41.16 38.03
CA LEU A 283 16.08 41.17 38.00
C LEU A 283 16.63 42.57 38.32
N GLU A 284 16.07 43.63 37.73
CA GLU A 284 16.51 45.02 37.97
C GLU A 284 16.30 45.46 39.43
N ASN A 285 15.20 45.02 40.06
CA ASN A 285 14.94 45.29 41.48
C ASN A 285 15.66 44.32 42.44
N GLY A 286 16.43 43.35 41.93
CA GLY A 286 17.12 42.35 42.73
C GLY A 286 16.18 41.38 43.48
N ILE A 287 14.95 41.21 43.00
CA ILE A 287 13.99 40.22 43.53
C ILE A 287 14.41 38.81 43.08
N ILE A 288 14.84 38.71 41.82
CA ILE A 288 15.43 37.50 41.24
C ILE A 288 16.90 37.79 40.96
N GLU A 289 17.75 36.79 41.18
CA GLU A 289 19.18 36.83 40.88
C GLU A 289 19.48 35.80 39.78
N TRP A 290 20.46 36.11 38.93
CA TRP A 290 20.99 35.17 37.95
C TRP A 290 21.67 33.99 38.65
N LYS A 291 21.36 32.77 38.21
CA LYS A 291 22.03 31.57 38.71
C LYS A 291 23.16 31.18 37.78
N MET A 292 24.14 30.46 38.32
CA MET A 292 25.25 29.88 37.53
C MET A 292 24.75 29.01 36.36
N GLU A 293 23.65 28.28 36.55
CA GLU A 293 23.04 27.48 35.49
C GLU A 293 22.51 28.34 34.33
N ASP A 294 21.95 29.51 34.65
CA ASP A 294 21.44 30.47 33.69
C ASP A 294 22.59 31.13 32.92
N ASP A 295 23.72 31.41 33.58
CA ASP A 295 24.93 31.94 32.94
C ASP A 295 25.52 30.95 31.90
N LEU A 296 25.59 29.66 32.26
CA LEU A 296 26.05 28.62 31.32
C LEU A 296 25.10 28.49 30.12
N LEU A 297 23.78 28.57 30.36
CA LEU A 297 22.78 28.56 29.32
C LEU A 297 22.91 29.80 28.42
N LEU A 298 23.12 30.97 29.01
CA LEU A 298 23.28 32.25 28.31
C LEU A 298 24.50 32.22 27.38
N LEU A 299 25.65 31.76 27.86
CA LEU A 299 26.87 31.62 27.06
C LEU A 299 26.63 30.68 25.87
N ARG A 300 26.03 29.52 26.11
CA ARG A 300 25.70 28.57 25.04
C ARG A 300 24.71 29.16 24.02
N ALA A 301 23.68 29.88 24.49
CA ALA A 301 22.70 30.51 23.62
C ALA A 301 23.34 31.64 22.78
N TYR A 302 24.25 32.41 23.37
CA TYR A 302 25.01 33.44 22.69
C TYR A 302 25.89 32.86 21.57
N ASP A 303 26.59 31.76 21.83
CA ASP A 303 27.42 31.10 20.83
C ASP A 303 26.58 30.59 19.64
N LEU A 304 25.45 29.95 19.91
CA LEU A 304 24.53 29.48 18.86
C LEU A 304 23.96 30.65 18.04
N ALA A 305 23.52 31.72 18.70
CA ALA A 305 23.03 32.92 18.02
C ALA A 305 24.12 33.58 17.17
N SER A 306 25.36 33.62 17.67
CA SER A 306 26.51 34.15 16.93
C SER A 306 26.81 33.36 15.67
N ILE A 307 26.72 32.03 15.74
CA ILE A 307 26.86 31.14 14.57
C ILE A 307 25.77 31.41 13.55
N GLU A 308 24.50 31.50 13.97
CA GLU A 308 23.37 31.79 13.07
C GLU A 308 23.52 33.16 12.38
N ILE A 309 23.91 34.19 13.14
CA ILE A 309 24.16 35.54 12.61
C ILE A 309 25.32 35.51 11.62
N ALA A 310 26.41 34.79 11.91
CA ALA A 310 27.55 34.66 11.01
C ALA A 310 27.13 34.05 9.66
N TYR A 311 26.34 32.97 9.68
CA TYR A 311 25.80 32.35 8.47
C TYR A 311 24.92 33.32 7.67
N GLU A 312 24.05 34.09 8.33
CA GLU A 312 23.19 35.03 7.61
C GLU A 312 23.98 36.22 7.05
N ILE A 313 25.03 36.68 7.76
CA ILE A 313 25.98 37.67 7.23
C ILE A 313 26.70 37.13 5.99
N GLU A 314 27.18 35.89 6.01
CA GLU A 314 27.83 35.25 4.85
C GLU A 314 26.86 35.10 3.68
N ARG A 315 25.62 34.70 3.95
CA ARG A 315 24.56 34.64 2.95
C ARG A 315 24.28 36.00 2.33
N LEU A 316 24.20 37.06 3.14
CA LEU A 316 24.02 38.44 2.67
C LEU A 316 25.24 38.93 1.89
N ARG A 317 26.47 38.57 2.29
CA ARG A 317 27.71 38.86 1.55
C ARG A 317 27.69 38.20 0.17
N ALA A 318 27.30 36.91 0.09
CA ALA A 318 27.14 36.20 -1.17
C ALA A 318 26.04 36.83 -2.05
N TRP A 319 24.94 37.24 -1.43
CA TRP A 319 23.82 37.87 -2.14
C TRP A 319 24.13 39.29 -2.64
N ARG A 320 24.97 40.04 -1.92
CA ARG A 320 25.41 41.38 -2.30
C ARG A 320 25.90 41.43 -3.74
N PHE A 321 26.78 40.49 -4.14
CA PHE A 321 27.33 40.49 -5.49
C PHE A 321 26.36 39.97 -6.55
N LYS A 322 25.36 39.18 -6.17
CA LYS A 322 24.22 38.88 -7.06
C LYS A 322 23.47 40.18 -7.39
N LYS A 323 23.24 41.04 -6.39
CA LYS A 323 22.65 42.37 -6.60
C LYS A 323 23.58 43.31 -7.36
N THR A 324 24.87 43.29 -7.10
CA THR A 324 25.85 44.07 -7.87
C THR A 324 25.80 43.70 -9.36
N ALA A 325 25.79 42.41 -9.70
CA ALA A 325 25.67 41.96 -11.09
C ALA A 325 24.35 42.39 -11.74
N GLU A 326 23.24 42.36 -11.00
CA GLU A 326 21.95 42.86 -11.46
C GLU A 326 22.01 44.37 -11.76
N TRP A 327 22.59 45.17 -10.86
CA TRP A 327 22.78 46.60 -11.08
C TRP A 327 23.72 46.90 -12.25
N MET A 328 24.80 46.12 -12.41
CA MET A 328 25.70 46.24 -13.58
C MET A 328 24.96 46.00 -14.89
N ARG A 329 24.04 45.02 -14.95
CA ARG A 329 23.17 44.77 -16.12
C ARG A 329 22.22 45.92 -16.41
N ARG A 330 21.68 46.56 -15.37
CA ARG A 330 20.81 47.73 -15.52
C ARG A 330 21.57 48.93 -16.09
N MET A 331 22.81 49.14 -15.64
CA MET A 331 23.67 50.23 -16.13
C MET A 331 24.21 49.95 -17.53
N ASN A 332 24.63 48.71 -17.79
CA ASN A 332 25.15 48.27 -19.08
C ASN A 332 24.49 46.94 -19.48
N LYS A 333 23.55 47.01 -20.44
CA LYS A 333 22.80 45.85 -20.93
C LYS A 333 23.67 44.77 -21.58
N ALA A 334 24.86 45.13 -22.08
CA ALA A 334 25.81 44.18 -22.65
C ALA A 334 26.62 43.44 -21.56
N SER A 335 26.56 43.87 -20.30
CA SER A 335 27.26 43.23 -19.20
C SER A 335 26.56 41.93 -18.80
N LEU A 336 27.15 40.79 -19.13
CA LEU A 336 26.62 39.46 -18.78
C LEU A 336 27.31 38.82 -17.56
N PHE A 337 28.03 39.62 -16.77
CA PHE A 337 28.79 39.10 -15.64
C PHE A 337 27.88 38.44 -14.58
N SER A 338 28.40 37.38 -13.96
CA SER A 338 27.76 36.70 -12.83
C SER A 338 28.16 37.38 -11.53
N GLY A 339 27.38 37.17 -10.46
CA GLY A 339 27.74 37.71 -9.13
C GLY A 339 29.12 37.23 -8.66
N LYS A 340 29.50 35.99 -8.98
CA LYS A 340 30.84 35.45 -8.67
C LYS A 340 31.94 36.20 -9.41
N ALA A 341 31.74 36.48 -10.70
CA ALA A 341 32.71 37.25 -11.50
C ALA A 341 32.86 38.70 -10.97
N CYS A 342 31.75 39.34 -10.59
CA CYS A 342 31.77 40.66 -9.97
C CYS A 342 32.51 40.65 -8.62
N HIS A 343 32.29 39.62 -7.79
CA HIS A 343 32.99 39.45 -6.52
C HIS A 343 34.50 39.27 -6.72
N ALA A 344 34.92 38.33 -7.56
CA ALA A 344 36.33 38.06 -7.81
C ALA A 344 37.06 39.28 -8.36
N ARG A 345 36.44 40.01 -9.30
CA ARG A 345 37.03 41.25 -9.82
C ARG A 345 37.11 42.35 -8.77
N TYR A 346 36.09 42.51 -7.93
CA TYR A 346 36.09 43.50 -6.86
C TYR A 346 37.14 43.19 -5.79
N ALA A 347 37.29 41.92 -5.40
CA ALA A 347 38.34 41.49 -4.47
C ALA A 347 39.73 41.79 -5.04
N ALA A 348 39.99 41.39 -6.29
CA ALA A 348 41.26 41.69 -6.95
C ALA A 348 41.53 43.21 -7.07
N LEU A 349 40.49 44.04 -7.22
CA LEU A 349 40.63 45.50 -7.22
C LEU A 349 41.00 46.05 -5.85
N LEU A 350 40.41 45.53 -4.77
CA LEU A 350 40.76 45.91 -3.40
C LEU A 350 42.19 45.49 -3.04
N ASP A 351 42.59 44.30 -3.47
CA ASP A 351 43.91 43.74 -3.21
C ASP A 351 45.00 44.36 -4.11
N GLY A 352 44.61 45.13 -5.13
CA GLY A 352 45.53 45.69 -6.13
C GLY A 352 46.08 44.66 -7.12
N THR A 353 45.58 43.42 -7.10
CA THR A 353 45.98 42.31 -7.99
C THR A 353 45.11 42.21 -9.25
N ALA A 354 44.20 43.17 -9.45
CA ALA A 354 43.28 43.16 -10.58
C ALA A 354 44.01 43.19 -11.93
N THR A 355 43.71 42.18 -12.74
CA THR A 355 44.16 42.07 -14.12
C THR A 355 43.69 43.28 -14.94
N ILE A 356 44.64 44.11 -15.39
CA ILE A 356 44.41 45.24 -16.31
C ILE A 356 43.73 44.70 -17.60
N PRO A 357 42.72 45.38 -18.15
CA PRO A 357 42.15 45.01 -19.46
C PRO A 357 43.22 44.95 -20.55
N CYS A 358 43.11 44.01 -21.51
CA CYS A 358 44.16 43.80 -22.52
C CYS A 358 44.41 45.04 -23.40
N ASP A 359 43.38 45.84 -23.66
CA ASP A 359 43.46 47.03 -24.50
C ASP A 359 44.22 48.19 -23.83
N ASP A 360 44.27 48.18 -22.49
CA ASP A 360 44.91 49.22 -21.67
C ASP A 360 46.32 48.78 -21.20
N ASP A 361 46.79 47.61 -21.62
CA ASP A 361 48.10 47.08 -21.25
C ASP A 361 49.21 47.62 -22.16
N ASP A 362 50.45 47.64 -21.68
CA ASP A 362 51.60 48.18 -22.42
C ASP A 362 51.87 47.41 -23.72
N ASP A 363 51.67 46.08 -23.70
CA ASP A 363 51.84 45.17 -24.84
C ASP A 363 50.57 44.33 -25.11
N PRO A 364 49.54 44.88 -25.79
CA PRO A 364 48.25 44.21 -25.97
C PRO A 364 48.37 42.90 -26.75
N ALA A 365 49.24 42.85 -27.77
CA ALA A 365 49.41 41.68 -28.63
C ALA A 365 49.94 40.45 -27.87
N ALA A 366 50.91 40.65 -26.98
CA ALA A 366 51.47 39.57 -26.16
C ALA A 366 50.42 39.02 -25.19
N ARG A 367 49.61 39.89 -24.59
CA ARG A 367 48.56 39.50 -23.65
C ARG A 367 47.41 38.75 -24.31
N HIS A 368 47.01 39.17 -25.52
CA HIS A 368 46.04 38.41 -26.31
C HIS A 368 46.55 37.01 -26.65
N ALA A 369 47.83 36.85 -27.00
CA ALA A 369 48.43 35.54 -27.25
C ALA A 369 48.44 34.66 -25.99
N ALA A 370 48.81 35.22 -24.83
CA ALA A 370 48.78 34.49 -23.55
C ALA A 370 47.36 34.07 -23.15
N MET A 371 46.37 34.95 -23.30
CA MET A 371 44.96 34.63 -23.04
C MET A 371 44.42 33.56 -24.00
N ALA A 372 44.85 33.57 -25.26
CA ALA A 372 44.48 32.53 -26.22
C ALA A 372 45.09 31.17 -25.86
N ALA A 373 46.34 31.14 -25.42
CA ALA A 373 46.99 29.92 -24.93
C ALA A 373 46.29 29.36 -23.68
N PHE A 374 45.95 30.22 -22.70
CA PHE A 374 45.22 29.82 -21.51
C PHE A 374 43.82 29.27 -21.82
N ARG A 375 43.11 29.86 -22.79
CA ARG A 375 41.82 29.33 -23.27
C ARG A 375 41.99 27.96 -23.90
N ALA A 376 43.00 27.78 -24.75
CA ALA A 376 43.28 26.49 -25.39
C ALA A 376 43.61 25.40 -24.34
N GLU A 377 44.35 25.75 -23.30
CA GLU A 377 44.65 24.84 -22.18
C GLU A 377 43.38 24.45 -21.40
N LYS A 378 42.54 25.42 -21.04
CA LYS A 378 41.27 25.16 -20.33
C LYS A 378 40.26 24.39 -21.19
N ASP A 379 40.28 24.59 -22.50
CA ASP A 379 39.45 23.82 -23.42
C ASP A 379 39.93 22.37 -23.50
N ALA A 380 41.24 22.14 -23.57
CA ALA A 380 41.83 20.82 -23.52
C ALA A 380 41.53 20.09 -22.19
N GLU A 381 41.55 20.80 -21.06
CA GLU A 381 41.18 20.25 -19.74
C GLU A 381 39.69 19.85 -19.69
N ARG A 382 38.78 20.70 -20.20
CA ARG A 382 37.34 20.38 -20.27
C ARG A 382 37.04 19.23 -21.21
N ASP A 383 37.76 19.14 -22.32
CA ASP A 383 37.64 18.01 -23.25
C ASP A 383 38.14 16.72 -22.60
N ALA A 384 39.27 16.75 -21.89
CA ALA A 384 39.76 15.61 -21.11
C ALA A 384 38.80 15.19 -19.98
N GLU A 385 38.16 16.15 -19.28
CA GLU A 385 37.15 15.86 -18.27
C GLU A 385 35.90 15.21 -18.91
N ARG A 386 35.44 15.72 -20.05
CA ARG A 386 34.31 15.14 -20.79
C ARG A 386 34.62 13.73 -21.24
N ASP A 387 35.81 13.49 -21.79
CA ASP A 387 36.26 12.16 -22.20
C ASP A 387 36.34 11.20 -21.00
N ALA A 388 36.79 11.68 -19.84
CA ALA A 388 36.81 10.89 -18.60
C ALA A 388 35.39 10.59 -18.07
N GLN A 389 34.47 11.57 -18.13
CA GLN A 389 33.06 11.37 -17.75
C GLN A 389 32.36 10.39 -18.69
N GLU A 390 32.59 10.49 -20.00
CA GLU A 390 32.07 9.55 -21.00
C GLU A 390 32.65 8.14 -20.80
N ALA A 391 33.94 8.00 -20.49
CA ALA A 391 34.56 6.73 -20.17
C ALA A 391 33.98 6.09 -18.89
N ALA A 392 33.78 6.90 -17.84
CA ALA A 392 33.15 6.45 -16.59
C ALA A 392 31.69 6.04 -16.79
N ALA A 393 30.94 6.79 -17.61
CA ALA A 393 29.57 6.44 -17.97
C ALA A 393 29.53 5.12 -18.77
N ALA A 394 30.42 4.93 -19.74
CA ALA A 394 30.54 3.70 -20.50
C ALA A 394 30.89 2.49 -19.62
N GLU A 395 31.76 2.65 -18.62
CA GLU A 395 32.07 1.60 -17.65
C GLU A 395 30.85 1.26 -16.79
N GLN A 396 30.12 2.27 -16.29
CA GLN A 396 28.88 2.04 -15.55
C GLN A 396 27.83 1.30 -16.37
N GLU A 397 27.70 1.60 -17.66
CA GLU A 397 26.81 0.87 -18.57
C GLU A 397 27.25 -0.59 -18.75
N ARG A 398 28.56 -0.85 -18.88
CA ARG A 398 29.08 -2.22 -18.94
C ARG A 398 28.78 -3.01 -17.67
N ILE A 399 28.97 -2.40 -16.49
CA ILE A 399 28.64 -3.02 -15.20
C ILE A 399 27.13 -3.30 -15.11
N LYS A 400 26.28 -2.36 -15.54
CA LYS A 400 24.81 -2.55 -15.56
C LYS A 400 24.39 -3.69 -16.49
N LEU A 401 24.97 -3.78 -17.69
CA LEU A 401 24.69 -4.87 -18.64
C LEU A 401 25.15 -6.22 -18.09
N GLU A 402 26.34 -6.28 -17.46
CA GLU A 402 26.81 -7.50 -16.81
C GLU A 402 25.92 -7.91 -15.63
N ALA A 403 25.48 -6.97 -14.80
CA ALA A 403 24.54 -7.25 -13.72
C ALA A 403 23.19 -7.75 -14.25
N ALA A 404 22.67 -7.15 -15.33
CA ALA A 404 21.43 -7.57 -15.97
C ALA A 404 21.52 -9.00 -16.55
N THR A 405 22.64 -9.33 -17.21
CA THR A 405 22.87 -10.69 -17.73
C THR A 405 22.99 -11.71 -16.61
N ARG A 406 23.73 -11.42 -15.53
CA ARG A 406 23.80 -12.28 -14.33
C ARG A 406 22.42 -12.46 -13.67
N GLN A 407 21.60 -11.42 -13.62
CA GLN A 407 20.25 -11.52 -13.08
C GLN A 407 19.33 -12.36 -14.00
N ALA A 408 19.48 -12.22 -15.32
CA ALA A 408 18.75 -13.03 -16.29
C ALA A 408 19.09 -14.52 -16.16
N THR A 409 20.37 -14.89 -16.00
CA THR A 409 20.76 -16.29 -15.80
C THR A 409 20.21 -16.86 -14.50
N LEU A 410 20.30 -16.12 -13.39
CA LEU A 410 19.72 -16.53 -12.10
C LEU A 410 18.19 -16.72 -12.18
N ASN A 411 17.49 -15.85 -12.90
CA ASN A 411 16.05 -15.96 -13.10
C ASN A 411 15.69 -17.18 -13.96
N LEU A 412 16.47 -17.48 -15.01
CA LEU A 412 16.30 -18.68 -15.82
C LEU A 412 16.54 -19.96 -15.00
N GLU A 413 17.55 -20.00 -14.14
CA GLU A 413 17.79 -21.13 -13.24
C GLU A 413 16.67 -21.33 -12.22
N LYS A 414 16.18 -20.24 -11.61
CA LYS A 414 15.03 -20.27 -10.71
C LYS A 414 13.77 -20.79 -11.43
N ALA A 415 13.52 -20.32 -12.66
CA ALA A 415 12.41 -20.78 -13.47
C ALA A 415 12.53 -22.27 -13.81
N LYS A 416 13.72 -22.75 -14.20
CA LYS A 416 14.00 -24.17 -14.43
C LYS A 416 13.77 -25.02 -13.17
N LYS A 417 14.23 -24.56 -12.00
CA LYS A 417 14.03 -25.25 -10.71
C LYS A 417 12.55 -25.32 -10.32
N GLN A 418 11.80 -24.25 -10.52
CA GLN A 418 10.35 -24.24 -10.29
C GLN A 418 9.60 -25.14 -11.27
N ALA A 419 9.97 -25.13 -12.56
CA ALA A 419 9.41 -26.02 -13.57
C ALA A 419 9.68 -27.50 -13.22
N ALA A 420 10.90 -27.84 -12.78
CA ALA A 420 11.24 -29.17 -12.31
C ALA A 420 10.42 -29.58 -11.07
N LYS A 421 10.27 -28.67 -10.09
CA LYS A 421 9.44 -28.91 -8.89
C LYS A 421 7.96 -29.13 -9.26
N LYS A 422 7.41 -28.32 -10.17
CA LYS A 422 6.04 -28.49 -10.69
C LYS A 422 5.88 -29.81 -11.43
N LYS A 423 6.83 -30.18 -12.31
CA LYS A 423 6.84 -31.49 -13.00
C LYS A 423 6.88 -32.65 -12.00
N ALA A 424 7.73 -32.59 -10.98
CA ALA A 424 7.82 -33.63 -9.95
C ALA A 424 6.54 -33.71 -9.10
N SER A 425 5.95 -32.57 -8.74
CA SER A 425 4.65 -32.54 -8.04
C SER A 425 3.53 -33.13 -8.89
N ASN A 426 3.48 -32.77 -10.18
CA ASN A 426 2.51 -33.31 -11.11
C ASN A 426 2.72 -34.83 -11.30
N ALA A 427 3.95 -35.30 -11.42
CA ALA A 427 4.27 -36.73 -11.49
C ALA A 427 3.85 -37.49 -10.22
N ARG A 428 4.02 -36.90 -9.03
CA ARG A 428 3.50 -37.48 -7.77
C ARG A 428 1.98 -37.50 -7.73
N ALA A 429 1.33 -36.45 -8.22
CA ALA A 429 -0.13 -36.38 -8.30
C ALA A 429 -0.69 -37.41 -9.28
N THR A 430 -0.06 -37.59 -10.45
CA THR A 430 -0.47 -38.62 -11.41
C THR A 430 -0.24 -40.03 -10.84
N GLN A 431 0.88 -40.29 -10.16
CA GLN A 431 1.09 -41.57 -9.46
C GLN A 431 0.05 -41.85 -8.37
N ARG A 432 -0.38 -40.82 -7.61
CA ARG A 432 -1.46 -40.96 -6.63
C ARG A 432 -2.80 -41.21 -7.30
N ALA A 433 -3.08 -40.52 -8.41
CA ALA A 433 -4.30 -40.72 -9.18
C ALA A 433 -4.37 -42.14 -9.78
N THR A 434 -3.26 -42.63 -10.36
CA THR A 434 -3.21 -44.00 -10.91
C THR A 434 -3.32 -45.06 -9.82
N LYS A 435 -2.71 -44.85 -8.64
CA LYS A 435 -2.89 -45.74 -7.50
C LYS A 435 -4.35 -45.76 -7.03
N LYS A 436 -4.98 -44.60 -6.91
CA LYS A 436 -6.39 -44.48 -6.49
C LYS A 436 -7.35 -45.10 -7.51
N THR A 437 -7.11 -44.96 -8.82
CA THR A 437 -7.93 -45.62 -9.84
C THR A 437 -7.75 -47.14 -9.80
N PHE A 438 -6.56 -47.63 -9.49
CA PHE A 438 -6.32 -49.06 -9.30
C PHE A 438 -7.03 -49.61 -8.06
N GLU A 439 -6.94 -48.91 -6.92
CA GLU A 439 -7.68 -49.26 -5.69
C GLU A 439 -9.20 -49.21 -5.90
N ALA A 440 -9.71 -48.19 -6.60
CA ALA A 440 -11.13 -48.08 -6.95
C ALA A 440 -11.60 -49.26 -7.81
N ARG A 441 -10.81 -49.68 -8.82
CA ARG A 441 -11.11 -50.88 -9.62
C ARG A 441 -11.13 -52.14 -8.77
N GLN A 442 -10.18 -52.32 -7.85
CA GLN A 442 -10.20 -53.46 -6.94
C GLN A 442 -11.42 -53.44 -6.01
N ALA A 443 -11.83 -52.27 -5.52
CA ALA A 443 -13.02 -52.11 -4.70
C ALA A 443 -14.29 -52.41 -5.50
N GLU A 444 -14.39 -51.95 -6.74
CA GLU A 444 -15.49 -52.28 -7.67
C GLU A 444 -15.54 -53.78 -7.96
N ASP A 445 -14.40 -54.44 -8.20
CA ASP A 445 -14.35 -55.89 -8.40
C ASP A 445 -14.79 -56.66 -7.14
N HIS A 446 -14.45 -56.15 -5.95
CA HIS A 446 -14.90 -56.74 -4.69
C HIS A 446 -16.40 -56.51 -4.44
N LEU A 447 -16.93 -55.32 -4.80
CA LEU A 447 -18.36 -55.04 -4.78
C LEU A 447 -19.13 -55.92 -5.77
N ARG A 448 -18.65 -56.06 -7.01
CA ARG A 448 -19.22 -56.98 -8.00
C ARG A 448 -19.26 -58.41 -7.49
N LYS A 449 -18.16 -58.91 -6.87
CA LYS A 449 -18.15 -60.24 -6.26
C LYS A 449 -19.19 -60.38 -5.13
N LYS A 450 -19.37 -59.34 -4.30
CA LYS A 450 -20.42 -59.31 -3.27
C LYS A 450 -21.82 -59.28 -3.87
N GLU A 451 -22.05 -58.46 -4.90
CA GLU A 451 -23.33 -58.36 -5.60
C GLU A 451 -23.70 -59.67 -6.29
N PHE A 452 -22.76 -60.34 -6.96
CA PHE A 452 -22.98 -61.68 -7.49
C PHE A 452 -23.35 -62.69 -6.39
N ALA A 453 -22.66 -62.67 -5.24
CA ALA A 453 -22.99 -63.55 -4.11
C ALA A 453 -24.36 -63.24 -3.48
N VAL A 454 -24.78 -61.97 -3.46
CA VAL A 454 -26.11 -61.54 -2.97
C VAL A 454 -27.19 -61.91 -3.98
N GLN A 455 -26.99 -61.72 -5.28
CA GLN A 455 -27.93 -62.12 -6.33
C GLN A 455 -28.08 -63.64 -6.40
N GLU A 456 -27.02 -64.41 -6.21
CA GLU A 456 -27.10 -65.88 -6.16
C GLU A 456 -27.90 -66.36 -4.94
N LYS A 457 -27.75 -65.69 -3.79
CA LYS A 457 -28.56 -65.94 -2.59
C LYS A 457 -30.03 -65.50 -2.76
N ALA A 458 -30.28 -64.39 -3.48
CA ALA A 458 -31.62 -63.91 -3.77
C ALA A 458 -32.37 -64.80 -4.77
N LYS A 459 -31.70 -65.28 -5.82
CA LYS A 459 -32.25 -66.28 -6.76
C LYS A 459 -32.59 -67.59 -6.05
N LYS A 460 -31.71 -68.09 -5.17
CA LYS A 460 -31.99 -69.27 -4.33
C LYS A 460 -33.18 -69.07 -3.38
N ARG A 461 -33.45 -67.86 -2.89
CA ARG A 461 -34.64 -67.57 -2.06
C ARG A 461 -35.92 -67.49 -2.91
N LEU A 462 -35.89 -66.86 -4.08
CA LEU A 462 -37.05 -66.78 -4.97
C LEU A 462 -37.44 -68.15 -5.57
N ASP A 463 -36.47 -69.01 -5.88
CA ASP A 463 -36.72 -70.39 -6.34
C ASP A 463 -37.23 -71.30 -5.19
N ALA A 464 -36.79 -71.05 -3.95
CA ALA A 464 -37.32 -71.73 -2.76
C ALA A 464 -38.77 -71.29 -2.42
N GLU A 465 -39.11 -70.03 -2.64
CA GLU A 465 -40.45 -69.50 -2.35
C GLU A 465 -41.49 -69.94 -3.40
N LYS A 466 -41.11 -70.00 -4.68
CA LYS A 466 -41.95 -70.56 -5.75
C LYS A 466 -42.22 -72.06 -5.57
N SER A 467 -41.23 -72.83 -5.12
CA SER A 467 -41.41 -74.27 -4.83
C SER A 467 -42.21 -74.55 -3.54
N PHE A 468 -42.23 -73.60 -2.59
CA PHE A 468 -43.04 -73.69 -1.37
C PHE A 468 -44.53 -73.41 -1.63
N LYS A 469 -44.87 -72.39 -2.46
CA LYS A 469 -46.27 -72.11 -2.85
C LYS A 469 -46.89 -73.25 -3.66
N LEU A 470 -46.15 -73.84 -4.61
CA LEU A 470 -46.64 -74.99 -5.41
C LEU A 470 -46.92 -76.25 -4.55
N ARG A 471 -46.13 -76.47 -3.48
CA ARG A 471 -46.34 -77.59 -2.53
C ARG A 471 -47.53 -77.38 -1.59
N ARG A 472 -47.90 -76.13 -1.30
CA ARG A 472 -49.02 -75.79 -0.41
C ARG A 472 -50.37 -76.02 -1.10
N ASP A 473 -50.49 -75.66 -2.37
CA ASP A 473 -51.75 -75.77 -3.12
C ASP A 473 -52.08 -77.21 -3.56
N PHE A 474 -51.07 -78.06 -3.74
CA PHE A 474 -51.24 -79.48 -4.08
C PHE A 474 -51.11 -80.43 -2.87
N ALA A 475 -51.19 -79.91 -1.65
CA ALA A 475 -51.10 -80.73 -0.45
C ALA A 475 -52.19 -81.83 -0.44
N LEU A 476 -51.77 -83.07 -0.21
CA LEU A 476 -52.58 -84.32 -0.21
C LEU A 476 -53.87 -84.30 0.62
N ARG A 477 -54.07 -83.28 1.47
CA ARG A 477 -55.30 -83.12 2.27
C ARG A 477 -56.50 -82.67 1.43
N ASN A 478 -56.29 -81.96 0.33
CA ASN A 478 -57.38 -81.38 -0.48
C ASN A 478 -58.02 -82.37 -1.46
N PHE A 479 -57.38 -83.52 -1.74
CA PHE A 479 -57.83 -84.47 -2.77
C PHE A 479 -58.35 -85.81 -2.21
N ARG A 480 -58.57 -85.91 -0.89
CA ARG A 480 -59.09 -87.14 -0.26
C ARG A 480 -60.50 -87.52 -0.74
N ASN A 481 -61.28 -86.54 -1.19
CA ASN A 481 -62.66 -86.72 -1.62
C ASN A 481 -62.82 -86.88 -3.14
N VAL A 482 -61.72 -86.93 -3.90
CA VAL A 482 -61.78 -87.11 -5.37
C VAL A 482 -62.09 -88.57 -5.70
N THR A 483 -63.33 -88.82 -6.08
CA THR A 483 -63.86 -90.10 -6.57
C THR A 483 -64.06 -90.04 -8.09
N GLY A 484 -64.36 -91.17 -8.73
CA GLY A 484 -64.62 -91.21 -10.19
C GLY A 484 -65.81 -90.36 -10.66
N GLU A 485 -66.66 -89.92 -9.75
CA GLU A 485 -67.82 -89.04 -10.02
C GLU A 485 -67.48 -87.56 -9.90
N THR A 486 -66.26 -87.20 -9.49
CA THR A 486 -65.85 -85.80 -9.34
C THR A 486 -65.73 -85.14 -10.72
N PRO A 487 -66.43 -84.02 -10.98
CA PRO A 487 -66.37 -83.34 -12.27
C PRO A 487 -64.94 -82.91 -12.62
N ASP A 488 -64.53 -83.16 -13.85
CA ASP A 488 -63.19 -82.78 -14.33
C ASP A 488 -63.04 -81.25 -14.35
N PRO A 489 -61.98 -80.68 -13.75
CA PRO A 489 -61.73 -79.24 -13.69
C PRO A 489 -61.58 -78.62 -15.08
N ARG A 490 -61.29 -79.41 -16.12
CA ARG A 490 -61.22 -78.92 -17.50
C ARG A 490 -62.60 -78.58 -18.10
N ARG A 491 -63.70 -78.95 -17.43
CA ARG A 491 -65.06 -78.65 -17.92
C ARG A 491 -65.33 -77.14 -18.04
N VAL A 492 -64.71 -76.32 -17.21
CA VAL A 492 -64.88 -74.86 -17.22
C VAL A 492 -64.03 -74.15 -18.28
N LEU A 493 -63.09 -74.85 -18.93
CA LEU A 493 -62.23 -74.28 -19.96
C LEU A 493 -63.02 -73.86 -21.20
N ASP A 494 -62.54 -72.82 -21.88
CA ASP A 494 -63.07 -72.45 -23.19
C ASP A 494 -62.60 -73.43 -24.29
N LEU A 495 -63.32 -73.46 -25.40
CA LEU A 495 -63.09 -74.38 -26.51
C LEU A 495 -61.70 -74.19 -27.14
N ALA A 496 -61.20 -72.96 -27.18
CA ALA A 496 -59.84 -72.65 -27.65
C ALA A 496 -58.76 -73.31 -26.79
N ASP A 497 -58.91 -73.24 -25.46
CA ASP A 497 -57.96 -73.82 -24.50
C ASP A 497 -58.02 -75.34 -24.48
N MET A 498 -59.20 -75.95 -24.65
CA MET A 498 -59.28 -77.39 -24.80
C MET A 498 -58.62 -77.90 -26.08
N ARG A 499 -58.75 -77.19 -27.20
CA ARG A 499 -57.98 -77.51 -28.43
C ARG A 499 -56.48 -77.39 -28.19
N LYS A 500 -56.03 -76.37 -27.45
CA LYS A 500 -54.62 -76.19 -27.05
C LYS A 500 -54.11 -77.38 -26.23
N LEU A 501 -54.88 -77.86 -25.25
CA LEU A 501 -54.54 -79.05 -24.47
C LEU A 501 -54.49 -80.34 -25.32
N CYS A 502 -55.44 -80.52 -26.24
CA CYS A 502 -55.42 -81.64 -27.18
C CYS A 502 -54.17 -81.62 -28.08
N ARG A 503 -53.80 -80.46 -28.62
CA ARG A 503 -52.58 -80.28 -29.43
C ARG A 503 -51.31 -80.56 -28.63
N ALA A 504 -51.23 -80.07 -27.39
CA ALA A 504 -50.08 -80.31 -26.51
C ALA A 504 -49.86 -81.81 -26.26
N ARG A 505 -50.94 -82.59 -26.21
CA ARG A 505 -50.92 -84.05 -26.06
C ARG A 505 -50.87 -84.82 -27.37
N LYS A 506 -50.69 -84.14 -28.51
CA LYS A 506 -50.65 -84.71 -29.86
C LYS A 506 -51.91 -85.51 -30.22
N MET A 507 -53.07 -85.08 -29.70
CA MET A 507 -54.37 -85.66 -30.03
C MET A 507 -55.08 -84.85 -31.10
N ASN A 508 -55.97 -85.51 -31.86
CA ASN A 508 -56.76 -84.84 -32.88
C ASN A 508 -57.74 -83.84 -32.23
N ASP A 509 -57.57 -82.56 -32.54
CA ASP A 509 -58.37 -81.44 -32.04
C ASP A 509 -59.59 -81.13 -32.92
N TYR A 510 -59.76 -81.85 -34.05
CA TYR A 510 -60.89 -81.68 -34.95
C TYR A 510 -62.15 -82.41 -34.45
N VAL A 511 -63.26 -81.67 -34.37
CA VAL A 511 -64.61 -82.19 -34.13
C VAL A 511 -65.56 -81.54 -35.14
N GLY A 512 -66.13 -82.33 -36.05
CA GLY A 512 -66.97 -81.85 -37.16
C GLY A 512 -68.44 -81.61 -36.79
N GLY A 513 -68.71 -80.83 -35.73
CA GLY A 513 -70.07 -80.59 -35.23
C GLY A 513 -70.28 -79.19 -34.63
N LYS A 514 -71.51 -78.89 -34.18
CA LYS A 514 -71.86 -77.61 -33.52
C LYS A 514 -71.02 -77.41 -32.25
N GLU A 515 -70.67 -76.16 -31.90
CA GLU A 515 -69.71 -75.82 -30.83
C GLU A 515 -69.99 -76.47 -29.46
N GLY A 516 -71.26 -76.63 -29.08
CA GLY A 516 -71.64 -77.28 -27.81
C GLY A 516 -71.22 -78.76 -27.73
N ASP A 517 -71.31 -79.49 -28.85
CA ASP A 517 -70.91 -80.91 -28.92
C ASP A 517 -69.38 -81.03 -29.06
N ALA A 518 -68.72 -80.03 -29.65
CA ALA A 518 -67.27 -80.02 -29.78
C ALA A 518 -66.56 -79.95 -28.42
N LYS A 519 -67.11 -79.20 -27.46
CA LYS A 519 -66.58 -79.10 -26.09
C LYS A 519 -66.61 -80.46 -25.38
N THR A 520 -67.75 -81.14 -25.38
CA THR A 520 -67.93 -82.43 -24.69
C THR A 520 -67.08 -83.53 -25.32
N VAL A 521 -66.94 -83.55 -26.65
CA VAL A 521 -66.10 -84.53 -27.36
C VAL A 521 -64.61 -84.35 -27.04
N LEU A 522 -64.09 -83.13 -27.03
CA LEU A 522 -62.68 -82.88 -26.71
C LEU A 522 -62.36 -83.18 -25.25
N LEU A 523 -63.26 -82.84 -24.33
CA LEU A 523 -63.13 -83.16 -22.91
C LEU A 523 -63.09 -84.67 -22.70
N LYS A 524 -64.00 -85.42 -23.32
CA LYS A 524 -64.02 -86.89 -23.24
C LYS A 524 -62.73 -87.50 -23.80
N ARG A 525 -62.22 -87.01 -24.93
CA ARG A 525 -60.92 -87.46 -25.48
C ARG A 525 -59.76 -87.22 -24.51
N LEU A 526 -59.75 -86.08 -23.82
CA LEU A 526 -58.73 -85.76 -22.81
C LEU A 526 -58.83 -86.69 -21.59
N GLN A 527 -60.04 -87.01 -21.15
CA GLN A 527 -60.30 -87.96 -20.07
C GLN A 527 -59.88 -89.38 -20.45
N ASP A 528 -60.33 -89.87 -21.61
CA ASP A 528 -59.98 -91.20 -22.12
C ASP A 528 -58.45 -91.35 -22.25
N ALA A 529 -57.76 -90.28 -22.66
CA ALA A 529 -56.30 -90.26 -22.74
C ALA A 529 -55.63 -90.31 -21.36
N ASP A 530 -56.16 -89.60 -20.35
CA ASP A 530 -55.65 -89.68 -18.97
C ASP A 530 -55.94 -91.05 -18.33
N GLU A 531 -57.07 -91.66 -18.64
CA GLU A 531 -57.45 -93.00 -18.17
C GLU A 531 -56.63 -94.12 -18.83
N ALA A 532 -56.27 -93.96 -20.10
CA ALA A 532 -55.42 -94.91 -20.82
C ALA A 532 -53.98 -94.98 -20.26
N LEU A 533 -53.53 -93.95 -19.53
CA LEU A 533 -52.19 -93.95 -18.92
C LEU A 533 -52.08 -94.94 -17.77
N ARG A 534 -50.96 -95.66 -17.71
CA ARG A 534 -50.64 -96.54 -16.57
C ARG A 534 -50.31 -95.69 -15.33
N ALA A 535 -50.64 -96.20 -14.14
CA ALA A 535 -50.41 -95.51 -12.87
C ALA A 535 -48.93 -95.16 -12.61
N THR A 536 -47.98 -95.88 -13.22
CA THR A 536 -46.55 -95.55 -13.17
C THR A 536 -46.21 -94.32 -13.99
N LYS A 537 -46.75 -94.22 -15.22
CA LYS A 537 -46.58 -93.07 -16.11
C LYS A 537 -47.24 -91.81 -15.52
N LEU A 538 -48.42 -91.94 -14.91
CA LEU A 538 -49.08 -90.83 -14.22
C LEU A 538 -48.23 -90.32 -13.04
N ARG A 539 -47.64 -91.21 -12.24
CA ARG A 539 -46.72 -90.81 -11.16
C ARG A 539 -45.49 -90.07 -11.67
N GLU A 540 -44.94 -90.50 -12.80
CA GLU A 540 -43.80 -89.86 -13.45
C GLU A 540 -44.17 -88.44 -13.91
N MET A 541 -45.29 -88.29 -14.63
CA MET A 541 -45.76 -86.98 -15.09
C MET A 541 -46.11 -86.02 -13.95
N VAL A 542 -46.75 -86.52 -12.89
CA VAL A 542 -47.06 -85.73 -11.68
C VAL A 542 -45.76 -85.26 -11.00
N ARG A 543 -44.74 -86.13 -10.92
CA ARG A 543 -43.43 -85.78 -10.35
C ARG A 543 -42.66 -84.80 -11.21
N GLU A 544 -42.68 -84.97 -12.54
CA GLU A 544 -42.06 -84.06 -13.50
C GLU A 544 -42.67 -82.64 -13.41
N LYS A 545 -43.99 -82.57 -13.18
CA LYS A 545 -44.71 -81.32 -12.94
C LYS A 545 -44.59 -80.79 -11.51
N GLY A 546 -43.77 -81.42 -10.66
CA GLY A 546 -43.52 -80.97 -9.28
C GLY A 546 -44.67 -81.17 -8.29
N ILE A 547 -45.72 -81.92 -8.68
CA ILE A 547 -46.86 -82.26 -7.82
C ILE A 547 -46.50 -83.49 -6.95
N PRO A 548 -46.95 -83.58 -5.69
CA PRO A 548 -46.78 -84.79 -4.88
C PRO A 548 -47.44 -86.02 -5.52
N SER A 549 -46.63 -87.03 -5.87
CA SER A 549 -47.06 -88.27 -6.54
C SER A 549 -47.78 -89.29 -5.63
N GLY A 550 -48.42 -88.83 -4.56
CA GLY A 550 -49.18 -89.66 -3.63
C GLY A 550 -50.66 -89.66 -3.99
N GLY A 551 -51.28 -90.83 -4.09
CA GLY A 551 -52.72 -90.93 -4.35
C GLY A 551 -53.10 -92.12 -5.22
N ASN A 552 -54.41 -92.36 -5.31
CA ASN A 552 -54.96 -93.35 -6.21
C ASN A 552 -54.84 -92.88 -7.68
N LYS A 553 -54.94 -93.78 -8.67
CA LYS A 553 -54.80 -93.46 -10.10
C LYS A 553 -55.69 -92.28 -10.52
N VAL A 554 -56.94 -92.29 -10.05
CA VAL A 554 -57.95 -91.25 -10.31
C VAL A 554 -57.52 -89.89 -9.75
N GLN A 555 -56.94 -89.85 -8.54
CA GLN A 555 -56.48 -88.61 -7.91
C GLN A 555 -55.31 -87.99 -8.68
N MET A 556 -54.38 -88.82 -9.17
CA MET A 556 -53.25 -88.34 -9.96
C MET A 556 -53.68 -87.83 -11.34
N ALA A 557 -54.63 -88.50 -11.99
CA ALA A 557 -55.24 -88.03 -13.23
C ALA A 557 -55.95 -86.68 -13.02
N TYR A 558 -56.73 -86.56 -11.94
CA TYR A 558 -57.40 -85.32 -11.56
C TYR A 558 -56.42 -84.18 -11.26
N GLN A 559 -55.32 -84.44 -10.55
CA GLN A 559 -54.28 -83.45 -10.28
C GLN A 559 -53.60 -82.94 -11.56
N LEU A 560 -53.32 -83.83 -12.52
CA LEU A 560 -52.83 -83.44 -13.84
C LEU A 560 -53.88 -82.68 -14.65
N ALA A 561 -55.16 -83.01 -14.48
CA ALA A 561 -56.26 -82.29 -15.10
C ALA A 561 -56.40 -80.87 -14.57
N LEU A 562 -56.34 -80.71 -13.26
CA LEU A 562 -56.40 -79.42 -12.57
C LEU A 562 -55.19 -78.54 -12.90
N LEU A 563 -53.99 -79.11 -12.95
CA LEU A 563 -52.79 -78.37 -13.35
C LEU A 563 -52.87 -77.93 -14.82
N ALA A 564 -53.29 -78.82 -15.71
CA ALA A 564 -53.47 -78.48 -17.13
C ALA A 564 -54.55 -77.41 -17.33
N ALA A 565 -55.61 -77.43 -16.51
CA ALA A 565 -56.62 -76.39 -16.55
C ALA A 565 -56.06 -75.05 -16.06
N ARG A 566 -55.29 -75.02 -14.96
CA ARG A 566 -54.63 -73.80 -14.45
C ARG A 566 -53.58 -73.20 -15.40
N GLU A 567 -52.96 -74.01 -16.26
CA GLU A 567 -52.04 -73.51 -17.31
C GLU A 567 -52.80 -72.76 -18.44
N CYS A 568 -54.13 -72.81 -18.46
CA CYS A 568 -54.97 -72.12 -19.43
C CYS A 568 -55.59 -70.84 -18.84
N ASP A 569 -55.55 -69.77 -19.63
CA ASP A 569 -55.96 -68.44 -19.19
C ASP A 569 -57.47 -68.38 -18.87
N SER A 570 -58.31 -69.14 -19.60
CA SER A 570 -59.75 -69.20 -19.34
C SER A 570 -60.11 -69.83 -17.99
N TYR A 571 -59.23 -70.66 -17.40
CA TYR A 571 -59.47 -71.22 -16.07
C TYR A 571 -59.23 -70.21 -14.96
N VAL A 572 -58.18 -69.40 -15.09
CA VAL A 572 -57.84 -68.35 -14.12
C VAL A 572 -58.89 -67.24 -14.15
N ALA A 573 -59.30 -66.82 -15.35
CA ALA A 573 -60.33 -65.80 -15.53
C ALA A 573 -61.68 -66.19 -14.90
N ASN A 574 -62.07 -67.46 -14.98
CA ASN A 574 -63.31 -67.95 -14.35
C ASN A 574 -63.17 -68.24 -12.84
N GLY A 575 -61.95 -68.32 -12.31
CA GLY A 575 -61.69 -68.59 -10.89
C GLY A 575 -61.54 -67.32 -10.03
N GLU A 576 -61.14 -66.20 -10.64
CA GLU A 576 -60.95 -64.92 -9.94
C GLU A 576 -62.26 -64.15 -9.67
N GLU A 577 -63.39 -64.52 -10.30
CA GLU A 577 -64.71 -63.92 -10.02
C GLU A 577 -65.33 -64.36 -8.67
N GLU A 578 -64.82 -65.41 -8.00
CA GLU A 578 -65.36 -65.89 -6.71
C GLU A 578 -64.57 -65.45 -5.46
N GLU A 579 -63.36 -64.86 -5.56
CA GLU A 579 -62.50 -64.53 -4.40
C GLU A 579 -62.19 -63.03 -4.19
N ALA A 580 -62.89 -62.11 -4.86
CA ALA A 580 -62.72 -60.67 -4.66
C ALA A 580 -63.75 -60.03 -3.71
N VAL A 581 -63.82 -60.50 -2.46
CA VAL A 581 -64.40 -59.74 -1.34
C VAL A 581 -63.49 -59.93 -0.12
N ASP A 582 -62.80 -58.86 0.27
CA ASP A 582 -62.36 -58.48 1.63
C ASP A 582 -60.87 -58.11 1.79
N GLY A 583 -60.64 -56.92 2.39
CA GLY A 583 -59.38 -56.39 2.95
C GLY A 583 -58.41 -55.70 1.97
N GLY A 584 -58.20 -54.38 1.94
CA GLY A 584 -58.38 -53.37 2.99
C GLY A 584 -57.22 -53.36 3.98
N ASP A 585 -56.30 -52.39 3.85
CA ASP A 585 -55.69 -51.57 4.94
C ASP A 585 -54.19 -51.24 4.78
N GLU A 586 -53.84 -50.05 5.26
CA GLU A 586 -52.75 -49.14 4.91
C GLU A 586 -51.44 -49.30 5.71
N GLY A 587 -50.43 -48.52 5.32
CA GLY A 587 -49.34 -48.04 6.20
C GLY A 587 -47.93 -48.44 5.74
N GLU A 588 -46.89 -47.61 5.81
CA GLU A 588 -46.70 -46.23 6.25
C GLU A 588 -45.26 -45.88 5.86
N GLY A 589 -45.00 -44.67 5.36
CA GLY A 589 -43.67 -44.23 4.93
C GLY A 589 -42.80 -43.75 6.10
N MET A 590 -41.47 -43.88 5.95
CA MET A 590 -40.54 -43.10 6.77
C MET A 590 -39.29 -42.73 5.95
N GLU A 591 -39.22 -41.45 5.64
CA GLU A 591 -38.12 -40.73 4.97
C GLU A 591 -37.24 -40.13 6.08
N VAL A 592 -35.91 -40.33 6.02
CA VAL A 592 -34.97 -39.71 6.96
C VAL A 592 -33.82 -39.06 6.19
N ASP A 593 -33.87 -37.73 6.15
CA ASP A 593 -32.75 -36.86 5.78
C ASP A 593 -31.73 -36.79 6.93
N GLY A 594 -30.45 -36.82 6.59
CA GLY A 594 -29.34 -36.67 7.53
C GLY A 594 -28.19 -35.86 6.93
N THR A 595 -28.13 -34.59 7.31
CA THR A 595 -27.00 -33.67 7.10
C THR A 595 -26.16 -33.58 8.37
N VAL A 596 -24.83 -33.70 8.24
CA VAL A 596 -23.80 -32.90 8.94
C VAL A 596 -22.61 -32.72 8.00
#